data_AF-A0A1F1XIY8-F1
#
_entry.id   AF-A0A1F1XIY8-F1
#
_cell.length_a   1.000
_cell.length_b   1.000
_cell.length_c   1.000
_cell.angle_alpha   90.00
_cell.angle_beta   90.00
_cell.angle_gamma   90.00
#
_symmetry.space_group_name_H-M   'P 1'
#
loop_
_entity.id
_entity.type
_entity.pdbx_description
1 polymer ?
#
loop_
_entity_poly.entity_id
_entity_poly.type
_entity_poly.pdbx_seq_one_letter_code
_entity_poly.pdbx_strand_id
1 'polypeptide(L)'
;MSMDVAISFLMGLVVAGAGAALLLLAAWFRWGRSTAARRWARRIHIDQAANYAAVEALALAWTPMIAQTLLLAAPAIPLVALLGRGSEAASTVIGVLVIVELVLWMAMLLLTVYRWILPLWMYPAWLRETRRAEVEHLKAQRGRRR
;
A
#
# COMPACT_ATOMS: atom_id res chain seq x y z
N MET A 1 21.76 -28.37 -4.92
CA MET A 1 20.52 -27.63 -4.63
C MET A 1 19.37 -28.45 -5.17
N SER A 2 18.40 -28.86 -4.34
CA SER A 2 17.26 -29.64 -4.80
C SER A 2 16.41 -28.80 -5.77
N MET A 3 15.75 -29.46 -6.72
CA MET A 3 14.91 -28.81 -7.73
C MET A 3 13.84 -27.90 -7.08
N ASP A 4 13.33 -28.29 -5.91
CA ASP A 4 12.36 -27.51 -5.13
C ASP A 4 12.89 -26.16 -4.66
N VAL A 5 14.17 -26.09 -4.28
CA VAL A 5 14.80 -24.83 -3.86
C VAL A 5 14.95 -23.93 -5.07
N ALA A 6 15.39 -24.46 -6.22
CA ALA A 6 15.51 -23.69 -7.46
C ALA A 6 14.17 -23.10 -7.91
N ILE A 7 13.08 -23.90 -7.88
CA ILE A 7 11.73 -23.44 -8.19
C ILE A 7 11.30 -22.34 -7.21
N SER A 8 11.58 -22.50 -5.91
CA SER A 8 11.20 -21.52 -4.89
C SER A 8 11.93 -20.18 -5.09
N PHE A 9 13.19 -20.20 -5.54
CA PHE A 9 13.93 -18.99 -5.93
C PHE A 9 13.31 -18.30 -7.14
N LEU A 10 12.95 -19.04 -8.19
CA LEU A 10 12.28 -18.48 -9.37
C LEU A 10 10.94 -17.83 -9.00
N MET A 11 10.14 -18.51 -8.17
CA MET A 11 8.87 -17.96 -7.67
C MET A 11 9.09 -16.69 -6.84
N GLY A 12 10.08 -16.70 -5.94
CA GLY A 12 10.47 -15.52 -5.17
C GLY A 12 10.85 -14.33 -6.06
N LEU A 13 11.57 -14.59 -7.16
CA LEU A 13 11.98 -13.56 -8.12
C LEU A 13 10.79 -12.99 -8.91
N VAL A 14 9.85 -13.83 -9.33
CA VAL A 14 8.60 -13.39 -9.98
C VAL A 14 7.78 -12.51 -9.04
N VAL A 15 7.64 -12.93 -7.78
CA VAL A 15 6.93 -12.16 -6.74
C VAL A 15 7.63 -10.83 -6.46
N ALA A 16 8.97 -10.83 -6.37
CA ALA A 16 9.76 -9.62 -6.22
C ALA A 16 9.57 -8.67 -7.40
N GLY A 17 9.58 -9.19 -8.63
CA GLY A 17 9.35 -8.42 -9.85
C GLY A 17 7.98 -7.74 -9.86
N ALA A 18 6.93 -8.46 -9.50
CA ALA A 18 5.58 -7.90 -9.35
C ALA A 18 5.53 -6.82 -8.27
N GLY A 19 6.14 -7.07 -7.10
CA GLY A 19 6.25 -6.09 -6.01
C GLY A 19 7.00 -4.83 -6.43
N ALA A 20 8.12 -4.96 -7.12
CA ALA A 20 8.91 -3.85 -7.65
C ALA A 20 8.12 -3.03 -8.69
N ALA A 21 7.39 -3.69 -9.58
CA ALA A 21 6.53 -3.02 -10.56
C ALA A 21 5.44 -2.18 -9.86
N LEU A 22 4.80 -2.72 -8.83
CA LEU A 22 3.82 -1.98 -8.03
C LEU A 22 4.46 -0.84 -7.21
N LEU A 23 5.68 -1.02 -6.71
CA LEU A 23 6.42 0.02 -6.00
C LEU A 23 6.76 1.18 -6.94
N LEU A 24 7.21 0.89 -8.17
CA LEU A 24 7.45 1.88 -9.20
C LEU A 24 6.15 2.60 -9.59
N LEU A 25 5.04 1.87 -9.69
CA LEU A 25 3.72 2.46 -9.92
C LEU A 25 3.30 3.40 -8.77
N ALA A 26 3.51 2.99 -7.52
CA ALA A 26 3.25 3.83 -6.34
C ALA A 26 4.15 5.09 -6.31
N ALA A 27 5.42 4.95 -6.70
CA ALA A 27 6.35 6.06 -6.83
C ALA A 27 5.90 7.03 -7.94
N TRP A 28 5.42 6.50 -9.07
CA TRP A 28 4.88 7.29 -10.17
C TRP A 28 3.64 8.10 -9.75
N PHE A 29 2.72 7.50 -9.00
CA PHE A 29 1.59 8.21 -8.39
C PHE A 29 2.04 9.31 -7.43
N ARG A 30 3.05 9.04 -6.59
CA ARG A 30 3.60 10.02 -5.66
C ARG A 30 4.32 11.18 -6.35
N TRP A 31 5.04 10.92 -7.44
CA TRP A 31 5.76 11.97 -8.15
C TRP A 31 4.79 12.93 -8.85
N GLY A 32 3.73 12.41 -9.46
CA GLY A 32 2.71 13.26 -10.09
C GLY A 32 3.23 14.12 -11.23
N ARG A 33 4.26 13.68 -11.98
CA ARG A 33 4.73 14.39 -13.19
C ARG A 33 3.81 14.20 -14.39
N SER A 34 3.06 13.11 -14.45
CA SER A 34 2.16 12.82 -15.57
C SER A 34 0.72 13.20 -15.25
N THR A 35 -0.01 13.68 -16.25
CA THR A 35 -1.45 13.96 -16.16
C THR A 35 -2.24 12.70 -15.80
N ALA A 36 -1.79 11.53 -16.28
CA ALA A 36 -2.39 10.25 -15.95
C ALA A 36 -2.22 9.90 -14.46
N ALA A 37 -1.01 10.01 -13.90
CA ALA A 37 -0.77 9.76 -12.48
C ALA A 37 -1.61 10.70 -11.59
N ARG A 38 -1.67 11.99 -11.97
CA ARG A 38 -2.52 12.96 -11.26
C ARG A 38 -4.00 12.60 -11.36
N ARG A 39 -4.49 12.09 -12.50
CA ARG A 39 -5.90 11.68 -12.65
C ARG A 39 -6.25 10.48 -11.78
N TRP A 40 -5.32 9.56 -11.57
CA TRP A 40 -5.53 8.43 -10.65
C TRP A 40 -5.46 8.87 -9.17
N ALA A 41 -4.53 9.77 -8.83
CA ALA A 41 -4.37 10.27 -7.46
C ALA A 41 -5.32 11.44 -7.09
N ARG A 42 -5.97 12.08 -8.08
CA ARG A 42 -6.88 13.22 -7.90
C ARG A 42 -7.96 13.18 -8.99
N ARG A 43 -9.12 12.61 -8.68
CA ARG A 43 -10.16 12.39 -9.69
C ARG A 43 -11.37 13.33 -9.60
N ILE A 44 -11.73 13.89 -8.44
CA ILE A 44 -13.01 14.64 -8.26
C ILE A 44 -12.81 15.82 -7.27
N HIS A 45 -13.80 16.65 -6.93
CA HIS A 45 -13.84 17.49 -5.71
C HIS A 45 -14.41 16.73 -4.50
N ILE A 46 -13.94 17.02 -3.27
CA ILE A 46 -14.31 16.30 -2.03
C ILE A 46 -15.83 16.19 -1.79
N ASP A 47 -16.64 17.05 -2.42
CA ASP A 47 -18.09 17.08 -2.30
C ASP A 47 -18.81 15.80 -2.81
N GLN A 48 -18.16 14.95 -3.63
CA GLN A 48 -18.71 13.64 -4.07
C GLN A 48 -18.10 12.47 -3.28
N ALA A 49 -18.18 12.59 -1.96
CA ALA A 49 -17.37 11.88 -0.97
C ALA A 49 -17.44 10.33 -0.99
N ALA A 50 -18.45 9.71 -1.61
CA ALA A 50 -18.62 8.24 -1.63
C ALA A 50 -17.67 7.51 -2.62
N ASN A 51 -17.40 8.08 -3.80
CA ASN A 51 -16.47 7.49 -4.79
C ASN A 51 -15.03 8.03 -4.67
N TYR A 52 -14.82 8.97 -3.75
CA TYR A 52 -13.59 9.73 -3.57
C TYR A 52 -12.48 8.94 -2.90
N ALA A 53 -12.83 8.24 -1.82
CA ALA A 53 -11.88 7.53 -0.97
C ALA A 53 -11.27 6.31 -1.69
N ALA A 54 -12.02 5.64 -2.56
CA ALA A 54 -11.62 4.35 -3.11
C ALA A 54 -10.41 4.45 -4.06
N VAL A 55 -10.44 5.33 -5.07
CA VAL A 55 -9.38 5.37 -6.10
C VAL A 55 -8.10 6.02 -5.58
N GLU A 56 -8.25 7.09 -4.79
CA GLU A 56 -7.11 7.79 -4.19
C GLU A 56 -6.42 6.96 -3.10
N ALA A 57 -7.21 6.28 -2.25
CA ALA A 57 -6.65 5.28 -1.35
C ALA A 57 -6.03 4.13 -2.14
N LEU A 58 -6.65 3.65 -3.22
CA LEU A 58 -6.08 2.58 -4.02
C LEU A 58 -4.68 2.96 -4.53
N ALA A 59 -4.54 4.15 -5.12
CA ALA A 59 -3.28 4.63 -5.67
C ALA A 59 -2.21 4.95 -4.61
N LEU A 60 -2.58 5.66 -3.54
CA LEU A 60 -1.62 6.21 -2.58
C LEU A 60 -1.36 5.31 -1.37
N ALA A 61 -2.31 4.42 -1.08
CA ALA A 61 -2.34 3.60 0.11
C ALA A 61 -2.23 2.11 -0.26
N TRP A 62 -3.19 1.55 -1.01
CA TRP A 62 -3.22 0.11 -1.28
C TRP A 62 -2.10 -0.35 -2.20
N THR A 63 -1.79 0.41 -3.25
CA THR A 63 -0.71 0.05 -4.19
C THR A 63 0.64 -0.13 -3.50
N PRO A 64 1.15 0.83 -2.67
CA PRO A 64 2.38 0.61 -1.94
C PRO A 64 2.28 -0.47 -0.87
N MET A 65 1.11 -0.68 -0.26
CA MET A 65 0.90 -1.76 0.71
C MET A 65 1.05 -3.13 0.05
N ILE A 66 0.37 -3.37 -1.07
CA ILE A 66 0.48 -4.61 -1.84
C ILE A 66 1.92 -4.81 -2.34
N ALA A 67 2.57 -3.74 -2.82
CA ALA A 67 3.96 -3.78 -3.24
C ALA A 67 4.87 -4.27 -2.09
N GLN A 68 4.69 -3.72 -0.89
CA GLN A 68 5.43 -4.11 0.31
C GLN A 68 5.17 -5.58 0.66
N THR A 69 3.91 -6.02 0.68
CA THR A 69 3.54 -7.42 0.96
C THR A 69 4.28 -8.38 0.03
N LEU A 70 4.30 -8.08 -1.28
CA LEU A 70 4.98 -8.91 -2.27
C LEU A 70 6.49 -8.88 -2.07
N LEU A 71 7.09 -7.72 -1.81
CA LEU A 71 8.52 -7.60 -1.58
C LEU A 71 8.97 -8.27 -0.27
N LEU A 72 8.10 -8.36 0.73
CA LEU A 72 8.33 -9.10 1.97
C LEU A 72 8.19 -10.62 1.73
N ALA A 73 7.18 -11.04 0.98
CA ALA A 73 6.92 -12.45 0.68
C ALA A 73 7.99 -13.05 -0.26
N ALA A 74 8.52 -12.26 -1.18
CA ALA A 74 9.51 -12.69 -2.17
C ALA A 74 10.73 -13.41 -1.59
N PRO A 75 11.47 -12.86 -0.60
CA PRO A 75 12.58 -13.55 0.05
C PRO A 75 12.13 -14.66 1.00
N ALA A 76 10.90 -14.59 1.54
CA ALA A 76 10.37 -15.61 2.45
C ALA A 76 10.17 -16.96 1.74
N ILE A 77 9.74 -16.94 0.47
CA ILE A 77 9.50 -18.14 -0.34
C ILE A 77 10.76 -19.05 -0.44
N PRO A 78 11.91 -18.59 -0.95
CA PRO A 78 13.12 -19.41 -1.00
C PRO A 78 13.71 -19.68 0.39
N LEU A 79 13.55 -18.76 1.35
CA LEU A 79 14.05 -18.96 2.71
C LEU A 79 13.36 -20.14 3.41
N VAL A 80 12.04 -20.27 3.28
CA VAL A 80 11.27 -21.40 3.81
C VAL A 80 11.69 -22.71 3.16
N ALA A 81 11.95 -22.70 1.84
CA ALA A 81 12.45 -23.89 1.14
C ALA A 81 13.85 -24.29 1.62
N LEU A 82 14.72 -23.31 1.92
CA LEU A 82 16.08 -23.53 2.42
C LEU A 82 16.09 -24.07 3.86
N LEU A 83 15.21 -23.55 4.72
CA LEU A 83 15.08 -23.96 6.13
C LEU A 83 14.41 -25.33 6.30
N GLY A 84 13.96 -25.95 5.22
CA GLY A 84 13.20 -27.20 5.24
C GLY A 84 11.72 -26.95 5.58
N ARG A 85 10.83 -27.37 4.67
CA ARG A 85 9.38 -27.24 4.87
C ARG A 85 8.96 -28.03 6.11
N GLY A 86 8.20 -27.40 6.99
CA GLY A 86 7.71 -28.01 8.23
C GLY A 86 8.69 -27.97 9.40
N SER A 87 9.87 -27.37 9.24
CA SER A 87 10.76 -27.12 10.38
C SER A 87 10.18 -26.05 11.31
N GLU A 88 10.57 -26.08 12.59
CA GLU A 88 10.21 -25.04 13.55
C GLU A 88 10.75 -23.67 13.13
N ALA A 89 11.95 -23.63 12.54
CA ALA A 89 12.55 -22.42 12.00
C ALA A 89 11.71 -21.82 10.87
N ALA A 90 11.28 -22.63 9.89
CA ALA A 90 10.43 -22.18 8.81
C ALA A 90 9.07 -21.68 9.33
N SER A 91 8.47 -22.40 10.26
CA SER A 91 7.19 -22.03 10.89
C SER A 91 7.28 -20.71 11.65
N THR A 92 8.38 -20.51 12.40
CA THR A 92 8.62 -19.27 13.16
C THR A 92 8.79 -18.07 12.23
N VAL A 93 9.59 -18.22 11.17
CA VAL A 93 9.80 -17.16 10.17
C VAL A 93 8.48 -16.76 9.50
N ILE A 94 7.69 -17.73 9.05
CA ILE A 94 6.37 -17.47 8.45
C ILE A 94 5.46 -16.78 9.46
N GLY A 95 5.40 -17.27 10.70
CA GLY A 95 4.55 -16.72 11.76
C GLY A 95 4.87 -15.25 12.04
N VAL A 96 6.16 -14.90 12.19
CA VAL A 96 6.58 -13.51 12.41
C VAL A 96 6.22 -12.61 11.23
N LEU A 97 6.49 -13.05 9.99
CA LEU A 97 6.16 -12.28 8.79
C LEU A 97 4.65 -12.05 8.67
N VAL A 98 3.83 -13.07 8.94
CA VAL A 98 2.37 -12.98 8.91
C VAL A 98 1.87 -11.99 9.98
N ILE A 99 2.37 -12.06 11.20
CA ILE A 99 1.96 -11.15 12.28
C ILE A 99 2.28 -9.69 11.90
N VAL A 100 3.51 -9.43 11.45
CA VAL A 100 3.93 -8.09 11.02
C VAL A 100 3.03 -7.59 9.90
N GLU A 101 2.79 -8.42 8.89
CA GLU A 101 1.98 -8.05 7.74
C GLU A 101 0.52 -7.79 8.13
N LEU A 102 -0.07 -8.62 8.98
CA LEU A 102 -1.43 -8.43 9.51
C LEU A 102 -1.56 -7.12 10.31
N VAL A 103 -0.58 -6.79 11.14
CA VAL A 103 -0.57 -5.52 11.89
C VAL A 103 -0.54 -4.32 10.93
N LEU A 104 0.28 -4.38 9.89
CA LEU A 104 0.39 -3.32 8.88
C LEU A 104 -0.91 -3.19 8.06
N TRP A 105 -1.52 -4.31 7.65
CA TRP A 105 -2.82 -4.32 6.98
C TRP A 105 -3.93 -3.76 7.86
N MET A 106 -3.96 -4.13 9.14
CA MET A 106 -4.95 -3.61 10.09
C MET A 106 -4.79 -2.11 10.29
N ALA A 107 -3.56 -1.62 10.49
CA ALA A 107 -3.28 -0.19 10.58
C ALA A 107 -3.73 0.54 9.30
N MET A 108 -3.46 -0.03 8.13
CA MET A 108 -3.87 0.55 6.86
C MET A 108 -5.40 0.59 6.68
N LEU A 109 -6.09 -0.49 7.01
CA LEU A 109 -7.56 -0.55 6.98
C LEU A 109 -8.18 0.48 7.91
N LEU A 110 -7.67 0.61 9.13
CA LEU A 110 -8.14 1.63 10.08
C LEU A 110 -7.95 3.06 9.52
N LEU A 111 -6.84 3.31 8.81
CA LEU A 111 -6.56 4.62 8.21
C LEU A 111 -7.40 4.91 6.95
N THR A 112 -7.88 3.89 6.25
CA THR A 112 -8.58 4.03 4.96
C THR A 112 -10.09 3.86 5.07
N VAL A 113 -10.59 2.94 5.92
CA VAL A 113 -12.02 2.63 6.07
C VAL A 113 -12.72 3.63 6.99
N TYR A 114 -12.10 3.99 8.12
CA TYR A 114 -12.71 4.91 9.09
C TYR A 114 -12.52 6.38 8.75
N ARG A 115 -11.65 6.72 7.78
CA ARG A 115 -11.35 8.10 7.42
C ARG A 115 -11.81 8.38 6.00
N TRP A 116 -12.75 9.32 5.88
CA TRP A 116 -13.18 9.87 4.59
C TRP A 116 -12.06 10.61 3.83
N ILE A 117 -10.97 10.98 4.52
CA ILE A 117 -9.80 11.65 3.97
C ILE A 117 -8.56 10.99 4.55
N LEU A 118 -7.62 10.59 3.69
CA LEU A 118 -6.35 10.02 4.14
C LEU A 118 -5.58 11.03 5.01
N PRO A 119 -4.76 10.57 5.96
CA PRO A 119 -3.87 11.45 6.71
C PRO A 119 -3.01 12.33 5.78
N LEU A 120 -2.86 13.61 6.12
CA LEU A 120 -2.12 14.58 5.29
C LEU A 120 -0.66 14.18 4.99
N TRP A 121 -0.05 13.38 5.87
CA TRP A 121 1.31 12.87 5.68
C TRP A 121 1.41 11.79 4.59
N MET A 122 0.33 11.05 4.31
CA MET A 122 0.28 10.05 3.24
C MET A 122 0.25 10.70 1.85
N TYR A 123 -0.22 11.96 1.77
CA TYR A 123 -0.29 12.69 0.52
C TYR A 123 1.09 13.14 0.03
N PRO A 124 1.34 13.03 -1.29
CA PRO A 124 2.52 13.62 -1.90
C PRO A 124 2.46 15.14 -1.84
N ALA A 125 3.63 15.80 -1.86
CA ALA A 125 3.75 17.25 -1.66
C ALA A 125 2.84 18.06 -2.60
N TRP A 126 2.75 17.67 -3.88
CA TRP A 126 1.94 18.34 -4.88
C TRP A 126 0.42 18.28 -4.63
N LEU A 127 -0.06 17.32 -3.84
CA LEU A 127 -1.48 17.15 -3.50
C LEU A 127 -1.81 17.63 -2.08
N ARG A 128 -0.80 17.68 -1.20
CA ARG A 128 -0.95 17.95 0.23
C ARG A 128 -1.56 19.33 0.50
N GLU A 129 -1.11 20.37 -0.20
CA GLU A 129 -1.62 21.74 -0.01
C GLU A 129 -3.09 21.87 -0.44
N THR A 130 -3.45 21.25 -1.57
CA THR A 130 -4.84 21.22 -2.05
C THR A 130 -5.75 20.52 -1.03
N ARG A 131 -5.34 19.35 -0.52
CA ARG A 131 -6.11 18.59 0.47
C ARG A 131 -6.21 19.31 1.80
N ARG A 132 -5.16 20.03 2.21
CA ARG A 132 -5.18 20.86 3.42
C ARG A 132 -6.27 21.94 3.33
N ALA A 133 -6.32 22.66 2.21
CA ALA A 133 -7.33 23.70 1.99
C ALA A 133 -8.77 23.13 2.02
N GLU A 134 -9.01 21.96 1.42
CA GLU A 134 -10.33 21.34 1.43
C GLU A 134 -10.72 20.83 2.83
N VAL A 135 -9.77 20.27 3.60
CA VAL A 135 -10.02 19.88 5.00
C VAL A 135 -10.36 21.09 5.87
N GLU A 136 -9.67 22.22 5.67
CA GLU A 136 -9.97 23.47 6.35
C GLU A 136 -11.36 24.00 5.95
N HIS A 137 -11.72 23.92 4.67
CA HIS A 137 -13.07 24.29 4.19
C HIS A 137 -14.17 23.42 4.83
N LEU A 138 -13.97 22.10 4.90
CA LEU A 138 -14.92 21.18 5.54
C LEU A 138 -15.06 21.44 7.05
N LYS A 139 -13.96 21.78 7.73
CA LYS A 139 -14.00 22.17 9.15
C LYS A 139 -14.81 23.45 9.34
N ALA A 140 -14.60 24.45 8.48
CA ALA A 140 -15.36 25.71 8.52
C ALA A 140 -16.86 25.48 8.26
N GLN A 141 -17.22 24.59 7.33
CA GLN A 141 -18.62 24.23 7.07
C GLN A 141 -19.27 23.47 8.23
N ARG A 142 -18.56 22.53 8.88
CA ARG A 142 -19.08 21.83 10.07
C ARG A 142 -19.28 22.77 11.25
N GLY A 143 -18.42 23.76 11.42
CA GLY A 143 -18.55 24.80 12.44
C GLY A 143 -19.77 25.70 12.24
N ARG A 144 -20.22 25.91 11.00
CA ARG A 144 -21.44 26.69 10.68
C ARG A 144 -22.74 25.90 10.80
N ARG A 145 -22.69 24.57 10.89
CA ARG A 145 -23.87 23.69 11.05
C ARG A 145 -24.14 23.30 12.50
N ARG A 146 -23.30 23.74 13.44
CA ARG A 146 -23.53 23.64 14.88
C ARG A 146 -23.91 25.02 15.41
#